data_AF-A0A4V0YYI4-F1
#
_entry.id   AF-A0A4V0YYI4-F1
#
_cell.length_a   1.000
_cell.length_b   1.000
_cell.length_c   1.000
_cell.angle_alpha   90.00
_cell.angle_beta   90.00
_cell.angle_gamma   90.00
#
_symmetry.space_group_name_H-M   'P 1'
#
loop_
_entity.id
_entity.type
_entity.pdbx_description
1 polymer ?
#
loop_
_entity_poly.entity_id
_entity_poly.type
_entity_poly.pdbx_seq_one_letter_code
_entity_poly.pdbx_strand_id
1 'polypeptide(L)'
;MSDSSTKKQIDHASVLARSASQQAMIPGSNKTRWQLLQQAQHASSVAYTLADPQNKQPLETPVKIYQAHVLSLVRIYEKRSSMQKLIHHILQITIFVGAALVTVIVGIPEVPKLAPALLSGVVTIATALANYYKFGEHSRDLYLTSEDLAQEYNWFGTKRGPYKEKDAEVALELFMDRTETLIRKQTKRSFALGQQKEKLEEGK
;
A
#
# COMPACT_ATOMS: atom_id res chain seq x y z
N MET A 1 13.27 2.62 -35.19
CA MET A 1 12.16 1.80 -35.72
C MET A 1 11.64 0.98 -34.57
N SER A 2 10.51 1.38 -33.95
CA SER A 2 9.92 0.66 -32.81
C SER A 2 9.37 -0.67 -33.32
N ASP A 3 9.89 -1.76 -32.78
CA ASP A 3 9.57 -3.12 -33.18
C ASP A 3 8.05 -3.37 -33.00
N SER A 4 7.39 -3.88 -34.05
CA SER A 4 5.94 -4.14 -34.02
C SER A 4 5.57 -5.18 -32.96
N SER A 5 6.54 -6.00 -32.55
CA SER A 5 6.44 -6.96 -31.45
C SER A 5 6.21 -6.26 -30.10
N THR A 6 6.95 -5.19 -29.80
CA THR A 6 6.82 -4.45 -28.53
C THR A 6 5.47 -3.76 -28.41
N LYS A 7 4.98 -3.17 -29.51
CA LYS A 7 3.67 -2.52 -29.54
C LYS A 7 2.54 -3.52 -29.27
N LYS A 8 2.63 -4.71 -29.87
CA LYS A 8 1.67 -5.81 -29.66
C LYS A 8 1.67 -6.33 -28.22
N GLN A 9 2.84 -6.37 -27.56
CA GLN A 9 2.96 -6.77 -26.15
C GLN A 9 2.39 -5.71 -25.19
N ILE A 10 2.61 -4.42 -25.46
CA ILE A 10 2.03 -3.31 -24.69
C ILE A 10 0.51 -3.31 -24.81
N ASP A 11 -0.01 -3.48 -26.03
CA ASP A 11 -1.44 -3.53 -26.28
C ASP A 11 -2.06 -4.74 -25.55
N HIS A 12 -1.43 -5.91 -25.62
CA HIS A 12 -1.89 -7.10 -24.91
C HIS A 12 -1.87 -6.93 -23.37
N ALA A 13 -0.80 -6.36 -22.80
CA ALA A 13 -0.70 -6.10 -21.37
C ALA A 13 -1.73 -5.06 -20.89
N SER A 14 -1.98 -4.02 -21.69
CA SER A 14 -2.97 -2.98 -21.36
C SER A 14 -4.41 -3.51 -21.41
N VAL A 15 -4.71 -4.43 -22.34
CA VAL A 15 -6.01 -5.09 -22.44
C VAL A 15 -6.23 -6.01 -21.23
N LEU A 16 -5.21 -6.76 -20.80
CA LEU A 16 -5.28 -7.60 -19.60
C LEU A 16 -5.46 -6.78 -18.32
N ALA A 17 -4.79 -5.63 -18.21
CA ALA A 17 -4.95 -4.74 -17.07
C ALA A 17 -6.37 -4.13 -17.01
N ARG A 18 -6.95 -3.76 -18.16
CA ARG A 18 -8.31 -3.23 -18.25
C ARG A 18 -9.38 -4.28 -17.96
N SER A 19 -9.20 -5.50 -18.47
CA SER A 19 -10.15 -6.61 -18.22
C SER A 19 -10.14 -7.05 -16.75
N ALA A 20 -8.95 -7.15 -16.13
CA ALA A 20 -8.82 -7.44 -14.70
C ALA A 20 -9.43 -6.33 -13.83
N SER A 21 -9.29 -5.06 -14.23
CA SER A 21 -9.89 -3.92 -13.53
C SER A 21 -11.42 -3.88 -13.66
N GLN A 22 -11.97 -4.24 -14.83
CA GLN A 22 -13.43 -4.35 -15.03
C GLN A 22 -14.02 -5.52 -14.26
N GLN A 23 -13.35 -6.68 -14.23
CA GLN A 23 -13.80 -7.83 -13.44
C GLN A 23 -13.74 -7.56 -11.93
N ALA A 24 -12.81 -6.72 -11.46
CA ALA A 24 -12.74 -6.29 -10.06
C ALA A 24 -13.87 -5.31 -9.63
N MET A 25 -14.69 -4.81 -10.56
CA MET A 25 -15.88 -3.98 -10.28
C MET A 25 -17.18 -4.78 -10.17
N ILE A 26 -17.20 -6.08 -10.48
CA ILE A 26 -18.39 -6.94 -10.34
C ILE A 26 -18.48 -7.39 -8.87
N PRO A 27 -19.63 -7.24 -8.18
CA PRO A 27 -19.75 -7.65 -6.78
C PRO A 27 -19.80 -9.18 -6.67
N GLY A 28 -18.68 -9.78 -6.28
CA GLY A 28 -18.55 -11.22 -6.00
C GLY A 28 -17.20 -11.54 -5.33
N SER A 29 -17.19 -12.56 -4.44
CA SER A 29 -16.07 -13.14 -3.67
C SER A 29 -14.78 -12.29 -3.56
N ASN A 30 -14.56 -11.68 -2.39
CA ASN A 30 -13.38 -10.88 -2.05
C ASN A 30 -12.03 -11.58 -2.34
N LYS A 31 -11.98 -12.92 -2.29
CA LYS A 31 -10.76 -13.70 -2.54
C LYS A 31 -10.26 -13.55 -3.98
N THR A 32 -11.17 -13.48 -4.94
CA THR A 32 -10.85 -13.32 -6.36
C THR A 32 -10.47 -11.87 -6.68
N ARG A 33 -11.09 -10.90 -5.99
CA ARG A 33 -10.79 -9.46 -6.18
C ARG A 33 -9.36 -9.10 -5.80
N TRP A 34 -8.82 -9.66 -4.72
CA TRP A 34 -7.43 -9.41 -4.32
C TRP A 34 -6.41 -10.09 -5.23
N GLN A 35 -6.71 -11.29 -5.73
CA GLN A 35 -5.87 -11.95 -6.73
C GLN A 35 -5.86 -11.18 -8.06
N LEU A 36 -7.02 -10.67 -8.49
CA LEU A 36 -7.12 -9.81 -9.67
C LEU A 36 -6.40 -8.47 -9.46
N LEU A 37 -6.43 -7.88 -8.27
CA LEU A 37 -5.66 -6.68 -7.94
C LEU A 37 -4.16 -6.93 -7.90
N GLN A 38 -3.73 -8.09 -7.40
CA GLN A 38 -2.32 -8.49 -7.37
C GLN A 38 -1.81 -8.77 -8.79
N GLN A 39 -2.61 -9.46 -9.60
CA GLN A 39 -2.31 -9.72 -11.00
C GLN A 39 -2.34 -8.43 -11.84
N ALA A 40 -3.27 -7.51 -11.56
CA ALA A 40 -3.30 -6.18 -12.16
C ALA A 40 -2.11 -5.31 -11.72
N GLN A 41 -1.61 -5.42 -10.48
CA GLN A 41 -0.40 -4.73 -10.03
C GLN A 41 0.86 -5.27 -10.72
N HIS A 42 0.99 -6.59 -10.85
CA HIS A 42 2.08 -7.22 -11.61
C HIS A 42 2.01 -6.89 -13.11
N ALA A 43 0.82 -6.91 -13.71
CA ALA A 43 0.62 -6.50 -15.10
C ALA A 43 0.89 -5.00 -15.29
N SER A 44 0.56 -4.16 -14.30
CA SER A 44 0.83 -2.73 -14.33
C SER A 44 2.31 -2.41 -14.13
N SER A 45 3.07 -3.16 -13.33
CA SER A 45 4.51 -2.96 -13.22
C SER A 45 5.22 -3.33 -14.52
N VAL A 46 4.81 -4.41 -15.18
CA VAL A 46 5.33 -4.81 -16.50
C VAL A 46 4.91 -3.81 -17.58
N ALA A 47 3.66 -3.35 -17.57
CA ALA A 47 3.18 -2.35 -18.53
C ALA A 47 3.80 -0.97 -18.31
N TYR A 48 4.06 -0.54 -17.06
CA TYR A 48 4.74 0.72 -16.76
C TYR A 48 6.19 0.72 -17.26
N THR A 49 6.89 -0.41 -17.14
CA THR A 49 8.24 -0.61 -17.71
C THR A 49 8.23 -0.54 -19.25
N LEU A 50 7.12 -0.88 -19.91
CA LEU A 50 7.02 -0.91 -21.37
C LEU A 50 6.32 0.32 -21.99
N ALA A 51 5.54 1.08 -21.22
CA ALA A 51 4.62 2.10 -21.74
C ALA A 51 5.04 3.54 -21.46
N ASP A 52 6.20 3.81 -20.82
CA ASP A 52 6.70 5.17 -20.65
C ASP A 52 7.25 5.71 -21.99
N PRO A 53 6.54 6.60 -22.70
CA PRO A 53 6.96 7.11 -24.01
C PRO A 53 8.03 8.21 -23.89
N GLN A 54 8.35 8.65 -22.68
CA GLN A 54 9.37 9.66 -22.38
C GLN A 54 10.70 9.04 -21.91
N ASN A 55 10.75 7.73 -21.69
CA ASN A 55 12.00 7.04 -21.38
C ASN A 55 12.86 6.86 -22.64
N LYS A 56 13.50 7.95 -23.08
CA LYS A 56 14.59 7.95 -24.08
C LYS A 56 15.95 7.75 -23.40
N GLN A 57 16.05 6.95 -22.34
CA GLN A 57 17.36 6.71 -21.76
C GLN A 57 18.14 5.65 -22.56
N PRO A 58 19.41 5.92 -22.89
CA PRO A 58 20.25 5.00 -23.63
C PRO A 58 20.46 3.76 -22.76
N LEU A 59 19.89 2.61 -23.17
CA LEU A 59 20.08 1.26 -22.61
C LEU A 59 20.72 1.27 -21.20
N GLU A 60 19.99 1.74 -20.19
CA GLU A 60 20.51 1.74 -18.83
C GLU A 60 20.73 0.29 -18.39
N THR A 61 21.88 0.03 -17.75
CA THR A 61 22.22 -1.30 -17.23
C THR A 61 21.08 -1.87 -16.38
N PRO A 62 20.72 -3.17 -16.47
CA PRO A 62 19.62 -3.79 -15.73
C PRO A 62 19.58 -3.45 -14.23
N VAL A 63 20.76 -3.27 -13.63
CA VAL A 63 20.98 -2.80 -12.26
C VAL A 63 20.22 -1.50 -11.96
N LYS A 64 20.35 -0.48 -12.81
CA LYS A 64 19.75 0.85 -12.59
C LYS A 64 18.24 0.82 -12.68
N ILE A 65 17.71 0.06 -13.64
CA ILE A 65 16.26 -0.14 -13.82
C ILE A 65 15.68 -0.74 -12.55
N TYR A 66 16.30 -1.79 -12.02
CA TYR A 66 15.82 -2.44 -10.80
C TYR A 66 15.99 -1.55 -9.55
N GLN A 67 17.10 -0.83 -9.44
CA GLN A 67 17.30 0.17 -8.37
C GLN A 67 16.22 1.26 -8.38
N ALA A 68 15.88 1.80 -9.55
CA ALA A 68 14.81 2.78 -9.71
C ALA A 68 13.44 2.19 -9.31
N HIS A 69 13.20 0.92 -9.64
CA HIS A 69 12.00 0.21 -9.23
C HIS A 69 11.90 0.09 -7.70
N VAL A 70 12.96 -0.38 -7.01
CA VAL A 70 12.96 -0.49 -5.55
C VAL A 70 12.76 0.87 -4.89
N LEU A 71 13.42 1.92 -5.37
CA LEU A 71 13.23 3.27 -4.86
C LEU A 71 11.79 3.78 -5.06
N SER A 72 11.14 3.42 -6.16
CA SER A 72 9.73 3.75 -6.39
C SER A 72 8.81 3.04 -5.39
N LEU A 73 9.12 1.79 -5.04
CA LEU A 73 8.36 1.03 -4.03
C LEU A 73 8.47 1.69 -2.66
N VAL A 74 9.68 2.06 -2.22
CA VAL A 74 9.91 2.79 -0.97
C VAL A 74 8.98 4.00 -0.88
N ARG A 75 9.01 4.90 -1.88
CA ARG A 75 8.14 6.09 -1.91
C ARG A 75 6.65 5.77 -1.85
N ILE A 76 6.21 4.71 -2.53
CA ILE A 76 4.80 4.29 -2.50
C ILE A 76 4.42 3.82 -1.09
N TYR A 77 5.26 3.02 -0.44
CA TYR A 77 5.02 2.53 0.92
C TYR A 77 5.03 3.67 1.96
N GLU A 78 5.98 4.61 1.88
CA GLU A 78 6.00 5.81 2.74
C GLU A 78 4.75 6.66 2.58
N LYS A 79 4.34 6.94 1.33
CA LYS A 79 3.14 7.72 1.06
C LYS A 79 1.89 7.04 1.60
N ARG A 80 1.77 5.72 1.42
CA ARG A 80 0.64 4.95 1.95
C ARG A 80 0.63 4.93 3.47
N SER A 81 1.79 4.75 4.11
CA SER A 81 1.91 4.85 5.57
C SER A 81 1.47 6.23 6.08
N SER A 82 1.94 7.29 5.45
CA SER A 82 1.62 8.68 5.82
C SER A 82 0.13 8.98 5.69
N MET A 83 -0.52 8.52 4.62
CA MET A 83 -1.97 8.67 4.44
C MET A 83 -2.77 7.93 5.51
N GLN A 84 -2.35 6.73 5.89
CA GLN A 84 -3.03 5.99 6.96
C GLN A 84 -2.83 6.64 8.34
N LYS A 85 -1.64 7.19 8.62
CA LYS A 85 -1.39 8.00 9.83
C LYS A 85 -2.30 9.24 9.85
N LEU A 86 -2.44 9.92 8.71
CA LEU A 86 -3.31 11.10 8.59
C LEU A 86 -4.77 10.75 8.89
N ILE A 87 -5.30 9.68 8.28
CA ILE A 87 -6.68 9.22 8.53
C ILE A 87 -6.88 8.88 10.02
N HIS A 88 -5.90 8.20 10.63
CA HIS A 88 -5.96 7.88 12.05
C HIS A 88 -6.03 9.14 12.93
N HIS A 89 -5.15 10.12 12.69
CA HIS A 89 -5.16 11.38 13.44
C HIS A 89 -6.45 12.17 13.24
N ILE A 90 -6.99 12.20 12.01
CA ILE A 90 -8.28 12.87 11.74
C ILE A 90 -9.40 12.23 12.57
N LEU A 91 -9.52 10.90 12.53
CA LEU A 91 -10.54 10.19 13.31
C LEU A 91 -10.38 10.44 14.80
N GLN A 92 -9.14 10.41 15.31
CA GLN A 92 -8.85 10.61 16.72
C GLN A 92 -9.19 12.04 17.18
N ILE A 93 -8.86 13.06 16.37
CA ILE A 93 -9.27 14.45 16.62
C ILE A 93 -10.79 14.57 16.61
N THR A 94 -11.48 13.97 15.64
CA THR A 94 -12.95 13.98 15.60
C THR A 94 -13.57 13.36 16.84
N ILE A 95 -13.02 12.25 17.33
CA ILE A 95 -13.48 11.59 18.57
C ILE A 95 -13.27 12.51 19.78
N PHE A 96 -12.08 13.09 19.94
CA PHE A 96 -11.79 13.98 21.07
C PHE A 96 -12.62 15.26 21.07
N VAL A 97 -12.68 15.95 19.92
CA VAL A 97 -13.45 17.19 19.77
C VAL A 97 -14.94 16.91 19.94
N GLY A 98 -15.45 15.83 19.33
CA GLY A 98 -16.84 15.44 19.49
C GLY A 98 -17.21 15.10 20.93
N ALA A 99 -16.37 14.34 21.63
CA ALA A 99 -16.61 14.02 23.04
C ALA A 99 -16.64 15.29 23.92
N ALA A 100 -15.70 16.21 23.72
CA ALA A 100 -15.66 17.49 24.44
C ALA A 100 -16.91 18.36 24.14
N LEU A 101 -17.31 18.44 22.87
CA LEU A 101 -18.49 19.20 22.46
C LEU A 101 -19.79 18.63 23.04
N VAL A 102 -19.94 17.29 23.12
CA VAL A 102 -21.10 16.68 23.79
C VAL A 102 -21.19 17.16 25.24
N THR A 103 -20.08 17.13 26.00
CA THR A 103 -20.06 17.58 27.40
C THR A 103 -20.49 19.05 27.53
N VAL A 104 -20.01 19.93 26.67
CA VAL A 104 -20.37 21.36 26.69
C VAL A 104 -21.85 21.56 26.33
N ILE A 105 -22.32 20.92 25.27
CA ILE A 105 -23.69 21.07 24.77
C ILE A 105 -24.71 20.57 25.79
N VAL A 106 -24.42 19.45 26.46
CA VAL A 106 -25.31 18.90 27.51
C VAL A 106 -25.48 19.87 28.68
N GLY A 107 -24.49 20.72 28.94
CA GLY A 107 -24.56 21.74 29.99
C GLY A 107 -25.39 22.99 29.64
N ILE A 108 -25.82 23.16 28.38
CA ILE A 108 -26.56 24.34 27.91
C ILE A 108 -28.05 23.97 27.76
N PRO A 109 -28.95 24.44 28.63
CA PRO A 109 -30.36 24.03 28.64
C PRO A 109 -31.16 24.49 27.41
N GLU A 110 -30.69 25.50 26.68
CA GLU A 110 -31.33 26.03 25.47
C GLU A 110 -31.11 25.15 24.23
N VAL A 111 -30.16 24.21 24.28
CA VAL A 111 -29.84 23.37 23.12
C VAL A 111 -30.80 22.17 23.05
N PRO A 112 -31.39 21.87 21.87
CA PRO A 112 -32.24 20.69 21.71
C PRO A 112 -31.49 19.40 22.07
N LYS A 113 -32.11 18.54 22.87
CA LYS A 113 -31.56 17.24 23.30
C LYS A 113 -31.12 16.31 22.15
N LEU A 114 -31.64 16.55 20.94
CA LEU A 114 -31.25 15.81 19.74
C LEU A 114 -29.82 16.13 19.30
N ALA A 115 -29.32 17.35 19.52
CA ALA A 115 -27.98 17.76 19.09
C ALA A 115 -26.85 16.93 19.76
N PRO A 116 -26.78 16.79 21.11
CA PRO A 116 -25.76 15.96 21.75
C PRO A 116 -25.93 14.46 21.41
N ALA A 117 -27.15 14.00 21.17
CA ALA A 117 -27.41 12.61 20.75
C ALA A 117 -26.83 12.32 19.35
N LEU A 118 -27.05 13.21 18.38
CA LEU A 118 -26.48 13.09 17.04
C LEU A 118 -24.95 13.15 17.07
N LEU A 119 -24.38 14.09 17.84
CA LEU A 119 -22.93 14.22 17.96
C LEU A 119 -22.30 12.97 18.59
N SER A 120 -22.93 12.41 19.62
CA SER A 120 -22.51 11.14 20.24
C SER A 120 -22.57 9.97 19.27
N GLY A 121 -23.59 9.93 18.41
CA GLY A 121 -23.70 8.94 17.33
C GLY A 121 -22.53 9.02 16.35
N VAL A 122 -22.16 10.23 15.91
CA VAL A 122 -21.00 10.44 15.03
C VAL A 122 -19.70 9.99 15.69
N VAL A 123 -19.47 10.35 16.96
CA VAL A 123 -18.27 9.92 17.73
C VAL A 123 -18.22 8.41 17.85
N THR A 124 -19.36 7.75 18.08
CA THR A 124 -19.46 6.29 18.19
C THR A 124 -19.10 5.62 16.88
N ILE A 125 -19.63 6.11 15.74
CA ILE A 125 -19.29 5.59 14.41
C ILE A 125 -17.81 5.81 14.11
N ALA A 126 -17.27 7.00 14.40
CA ALA A 126 -15.85 7.31 14.20
C ALA A 126 -14.94 6.39 15.04
N THR A 127 -15.32 6.12 16.29
CA THR A 127 -14.61 5.20 17.19
C THR A 127 -14.65 3.77 16.66
N ALA A 128 -15.82 3.31 16.21
CA ALA A 128 -15.98 2.00 15.60
C ALA A 128 -15.10 1.88 14.35
N LEU A 129 -15.09 2.87 13.46
CA LEU A 129 -14.25 2.88 12.26
C LEU A 129 -12.76 2.90 12.59
N ALA A 130 -12.33 3.71 13.55
CA ALA A 130 -10.94 3.80 13.99
C ALA A 130 -10.43 2.46 14.55
N ASN A 131 -11.26 1.79 15.36
CA ASN A 131 -10.96 0.47 15.91
C ASN A 131 -11.03 -0.63 14.83
N TYR A 132 -12.00 -0.56 13.93
CA TYR A 132 -12.24 -1.57 12.91
C TYR A 132 -11.12 -1.67 11.88
N TYR A 133 -10.68 -0.53 11.36
CA TYR A 133 -9.68 -0.52 10.29
C TYR A 133 -8.25 -0.63 10.80
N LYS A 134 -8.02 -0.54 12.12
CA LYS A 134 -6.69 -0.63 12.75
C LYS A 134 -5.63 0.15 11.96
N PHE A 135 -5.97 1.38 11.55
CA PHE A 135 -5.16 2.20 10.65
C PHE A 135 -3.72 2.38 11.17
N GLY A 136 -3.55 2.40 12.49
CA GLY A 136 -2.23 2.44 13.14
C GLY A 136 -1.35 1.21 12.80
N GLU A 137 -1.89 -0.01 12.91
CA GLU A 137 -1.13 -1.25 12.67
C GLU A 137 -0.72 -1.37 11.20
N HIS A 138 -1.63 -1.05 10.27
CA HIS A 138 -1.33 -1.06 8.84
C HIS A 138 -0.32 0.02 8.46
N SER A 139 -0.43 1.23 9.03
CA SER A 139 0.53 2.31 8.75
C SER A 139 1.94 1.95 9.20
N ARG A 140 2.05 1.24 10.34
CA ARG A 140 3.31 0.77 10.90
C ARG A 140 3.92 -0.34 10.06
N ASP A 141 3.13 -1.32 9.62
CA ASP A 141 3.61 -2.41 8.76
C ASP A 141 4.16 -1.89 7.42
N LEU A 142 3.44 -0.94 6.81
CA LEU A 142 3.89 -0.29 5.57
C LEU A 142 5.16 0.54 5.78
N TYR A 143 5.26 1.25 6.91
CA TYR A 143 6.46 2.02 7.24
C TYR A 143 7.68 1.12 7.43
N LEU A 144 7.57 0.06 8.24
CA LEU A 144 8.68 -0.88 8.46
C LEU A 144 9.12 -1.55 7.16
N THR A 145 8.19 -1.92 6.29
CA THR A 145 8.54 -2.47 4.97
C THR A 145 9.29 -1.46 4.11
N SER A 146 8.92 -0.18 4.18
CA SER A 146 9.64 0.88 3.46
C SER A 146 11.07 1.05 3.97
N GLU A 147 11.26 1.07 5.28
CA GLU A 147 12.59 1.16 5.91
C GLU A 147 13.45 -0.04 5.55
N ASP A 148 12.90 -1.26 5.60
CA ASP A 148 13.61 -2.49 5.20
C ASP A 148 14.05 -2.41 3.73
N LEU A 149 13.18 -1.95 2.82
CA LEU A 149 13.49 -1.80 1.40
C LEU A 149 14.53 -0.69 1.14
N ALA A 150 14.42 0.44 1.85
CA ALA A 150 15.37 1.54 1.75
C ALA A 150 16.76 1.13 2.28
N GLN A 151 16.81 0.37 3.36
CA GLN A 151 18.04 -0.20 3.90
C GLN A 151 18.69 -1.15 2.90
N GLU A 152 17.92 -2.06 2.30
CA GLU A 152 18.44 -3.00 1.30
C GLU A 152 18.97 -2.27 0.05
N TYR A 153 18.25 -1.24 -0.43
CA TYR A 153 18.71 -0.36 -1.52
C TYR A 153 20.05 0.30 -1.19
N ASN A 154 20.18 0.85 0.02
CA ASN A 154 21.40 1.51 0.48
C ASN A 154 22.56 0.51 0.62
N TRP A 155 22.32 -0.70 1.15
CA TRP A 155 23.35 -1.73 1.25
C TRP A 155 23.87 -2.16 -0.11
N PHE A 156 22.98 -2.37 -1.09
CA PHE A 156 23.36 -2.72 -2.45
C PHE A 156 24.16 -1.58 -3.11
N GLY A 157 23.64 -0.36 -3.07
CA GLY A 157 24.30 0.81 -3.67
C GLY A 157 25.66 1.16 -3.06
N THR A 158 25.85 0.90 -1.76
CA THR A 158 27.12 1.18 -1.06
C THR A 158 28.05 -0.04 -0.95
N LYS A 159 27.68 -1.19 -1.52
CA LYS A 159 28.40 -2.47 -1.39
C LYS A 159 28.68 -2.87 0.07
N ARG A 160 27.69 -2.65 0.94
CA ARG A 160 27.75 -2.95 2.38
C ARG A 160 26.89 -4.17 2.73
N GLY A 161 27.05 -4.67 3.95
CA GLY A 161 26.26 -5.78 4.46
C GLY A 161 26.43 -7.04 3.62
N PRO A 162 25.35 -7.68 3.14
CA PRO A 162 25.42 -8.93 2.39
C PRO A 162 26.05 -8.77 1.00
N TYR A 163 26.29 -7.54 0.53
CA TYR A 163 26.89 -7.25 -0.78
C TYR A 163 28.40 -6.98 -0.73
N LYS A 164 29.02 -7.05 0.45
CA LYS A 164 30.46 -6.83 0.61
C LYS A 164 31.23 -7.91 -0.17
N GLU A 165 32.23 -7.48 -0.94
CA GLU A 165 33.14 -8.36 -1.70
C GLU A 165 32.45 -9.28 -2.73
N LYS A 166 31.19 -8.99 -3.10
CA LYS A 166 30.49 -9.73 -4.16
C LYS A 166 30.74 -9.10 -5.51
N ASP A 167 30.79 -9.94 -6.53
CA ASP A 167 30.75 -9.50 -7.92
C ASP A 167 29.42 -8.80 -8.23
N ALA A 168 29.42 -7.90 -9.22
CA ALA A 168 28.27 -7.07 -9.57
C ALA A 168 27.04 -7.90 -9.96
N GLU A 169 27.21 -9.02 -10.68
CA GLU A 169 26.10 -9.86 -11.11
C GLU A 169 25.49 -10.63 -9.94
N VAL A 170 26.35 -11.25 -9.12
CA VAL A 170 25.94 -11.98 -7.91
C VAL A 170 25.30 -11.05 -6.87
N ALA A 171 25.80 -9.82 -6.76
CA ALA A 171 25.22 -8.80 -5.89
C ALA A 171 23.83 -8.37 -6.37
N LEU A 172 23.63 -8.24 -7.69
CA LEU A 172 22.33 -7.88 -8.26
C LEU A 172 21.29 -8.97 -8.04
N GLU A 173 21.63 -10.24 -8.31
CA GLU A 173 20.74 -11.38 -8.07
C GLU A 173 20.31 -11.44 -6.60
N LEU A 174 21.27 -11.33 -5.69
CA LEU A 174 20.99 -11.30 -4.25
C LEU A 174 20.14 -10.10 -3.83
N PHE A 175 20.26 -8.96 -4.51
CA PHE A 175 19.43 -7.78 -4.29
C PHE A 175 17.99 -8.00 -4.73
N MET A 176 17.80 -8.62 -5.89
CA MET A 176 16.48 -8.98 -6.38
C MET A 176 15.77 -9.96 -5.43
N ASP A 177 16.44 -11.05 -5.05
CA ASP A 177 15.87 -12.08 -4.17
C ASP A 177 15.47 -11.54 -2.79
N ARG A 178 16.33 -10.69 -2.21
CA ARG A 178 16.07 -10.10 -0.88
C ARG A 178 14.92 -9.11 -0.94
N THR A 179 14.89 -8.26 -1.97
CA THR A 179 13.78 -7.32 -2.21
C THR A 179 12.46 -8.06 -2.36
N GLU A 180 12.42 -9.11 -3.20
CA GLU A 180 11.22 -9.93 -3.36
C GLU A 180 10.80 -10.61 -2.06
N THR A 181 11.77 -11.08 -1.27
CA THR A 181 11.50 -11.68 0.02
C THR A 181 10.88 -10.69 1.01
N LEU A 182 11.34 -9.43 1.01
CA LEU A 182 10.73 -8.36 1.80
C LEU A 182 9.29 -8.08 1.36
N ILE A 183 9.03 -8.01 0.06
CA ILE A 183 7.68 -7.83 -0.50
C ILE A 183 6.76 -9.01 -0.13
N ARG A 184 7.25 -10.26 -0.26
CA ARG A 184 6.51 -11.46 0.13
C ARG A 184 6.20 -11.48 1.62
N LYS A 185 7.15 -11.06 2.47
CA LYS A 185 6.93 -10.93 3.92
C LYS A 185 5.87 -9.88 4.23
N GLN A 186 5.94 -8.69 3.62
CA GLN A 186 4.91 -7.66 3.79
C GLN A 186 3.54 -8.17 3.37
N THR A 187 3.44 -8.82 2.21
CA THR A 187 2.18 -9.39 1.72
C THR A 187 1.59 -10.36 2.75
N LYS A 188 2.41 -11.25 3.32
CA LYS A 188 1.97 -12.18 4.39
C LYS A 188 1.54 -11.45 5.66
N ARG A 189 2.27 -10.42 6.10
CA ARG A 189 1.91 -9.61 7.29
C ARG A 189 0.56 -8.91 7.08
N SER A 190 0.37 -8.29 5.91
CA SER A 190 -0.89 -7.65 5.55
C SER A 190 -2.07 -8.64 5.50
N PHE A 191 -1.85 -9.87 5.00
CA PHE A 191 -2.87 -10.93 5.05
C PHE A 191 -3.21 -11.37 6.48
N ALA A 192 -2.21 -11.53 7.34
CA ALA A 192 -2.42 -11.92 8.74
C ALA A 192 -3.22 -10.86 9.51
N LEU A 193 -2.91 -9.58 9.29
CA LEU A 193 -3.69 -8.46 9.84
C LEU A 193 -5.13 -8.46 9.31
N GLY A 194 -5.35 -8.85 8.05
CA GLY A 194 -6.66 -9.03 7.46
C GLY A 194 -7.45 -10.23 8.01
N GLN A 195 -6.80 -11.36 8.33
CA GLN A 195 -7.48 -12.56 8.87
C GLN A 195 -7.79 -12.45 10.37
N GLN A 196 -6.95 -11.75 11.15
CA GLN A 196 -7.29 -11.44 12.54
C GLN A 196 -8.59 -10.64 12.66
N LYS A 197 -8.90 -9.83 11.64
CA LYS A 197 -10.17 -9.11 11.51
C LYS A 197 -11.36 -10.06 11.38
N GLU A 198 -11.26 -11.08 10.53
CA GLU A 198 -12.34 -12.02 10.20
C GLU A 198 -12.67 -12.96 11.38
N LYS A 199 -11.63 -13.47 12.07
CA LYS A 199 -11.82 -14.33 13.26
C LYS A 199 -12.45 -13.63 14.47
N LEU A 200 -12.34 -12.31 14.57
CA LEU A 200 -13.00 -11.52 15.61
C LEU A 200 -14.50 -11.32 15.33
N GLU A 201 -14.94 -11.50 14.07
CA GLU A 201 -16.34 -11.38 13.66
C GLU A 201 -17.10 -12.71 13.79
N GLU A 202 -16.42 -13.86 13.61
CA GLU A 202 -17.04 -15.20 13.72
C GLU A 202 -17.16 -15.73 15.16
N GLY A 203 -16.53 -15.06 16.14
CA GLY A 203 -16.52 -15.45 17.55
C GLY A 203 -17.53 -14.71 18.45
N LYS A 204 -18.51 -14.00 17.88
CA LYS A 204 -19.59 -13.31 18.60
C LYS A 204 -20.94 -13.89 18.22
#